data_AF-A0A7Y5E9G0-F1
#
_entry.id   AF-A0A7Y5E9G0-F1
#
_cell.length_a   1.000
_cell.length_b   1.000
_cell.length_c   1.000
_cell.angle_alpha   90.00
_cell.angle_beta   90.00
_cell.angle_gamma   90.00
#
_symmetry.space_group_name_H-M   'P 1'
#
loop_
_entity.id
_entity.type
_entity.pdbx_description
1 polymer ?
#
loop_
_entity_poly.entity_id
_entity_poly.type
_entity_poly.pdbx_seq_one_letter_code
_entity_poly.pdbx_strand_id
1 'polypeptide(L)' 'MSRWMHTALTEALGCRYPIVQTAMGWVSDANLVIATTQAGGFGFLAGATLAADALEG' A
#
# COMPACT_ATOMS: atom_id res chain seq x y z
N MET A 1 20.08 7.18 -1.23
CA MET A 1 19.28 6.70 -0.07
C MET A 1 20.20 6.06 0.96
N SER A 2 19.86 6.09 2.25
CA SER A 2 20.65 5.37 3.27
C SER A 2 20.50 3.86 3.09
N ARG A 3 21.50 3.07 3.53
CA ARG A 3 21.43 1.59 3.51
C ARG A 3 20.19 1.05 4.23
N TRP A 4 19.67 1.79 5.20
CA TRP A 4 18.51 1.41 5.99
C TRP A 4 17.20 1.46 5.19
N MET A 5 17.18 2.15 4.05
CA MET A 5 16.01 2.20 3.17
C MET A 5 16.08 1.20 2.01
N HIS A 6 17.24 0.59 1.74
CA HIS A 6 17.37 -0.54 0.81
C HIS A 6 17.25 -1.84 1.59
N THR A 7 16.07 -2.43 1.55
CA THR A 7 15.71 -3.65 2.27
C THR A 7 15.15 -4.69 1.30
N ALA A 8 15.14 -5.96 1.71
CA ALA A 8 14.45 -7.00 0.94
C ALA A 8 12.97 -6.67 0.69
N LEU A 9 12.32 -5.93 1.61
CA LEU A 9 10.93 -5.46 1.45
C LEU A 9 10.80 -4.48 0.29
N THR A 10 11.63 -3.45 0.23
CA THR A 10 11.60 -2.45 -0.85
C THR A 10 11.93 -3.07 -2.22
N GLU A 11 12.81 -4.07 -2.26
CA GLU A 11 13.12 -4.82 -3.49
C GLU A 11 11.95 -5.70 -3.94
N ALA A 12 11.32 -6.42 -3.01
CA ALA A 12 10.21 -7.32 -3.33
C ALA A 12 8.94 -6.55 -3.75
N LEU A 13 8.66 -5.41 -3.11
CA LEU A 13 7.44 -4.63 -3.34
C LEU A 13 7.60 -3.46 -4.31
N GLY A 14 8.83 -3.14 -4.73
CA GLY A 14 9.10 -2.04 -5.65
C GLY A 14 8.82 -0.63 -5.10
N CYS A 15 8.83 -0.46 -3.77
CA CYS A 15 8.57 0.82 -3.11
C CYS A 15 9.87 1.54 -2.69
N ARG A 16 9.80 2.86 -2.46
CA ARG A 16 10.97 3.69 -2.11
C ARG A 16 11.34 3.62 -0.63
N TYR A 17 10.34 3.43 0.23
CA TYR A 17 10.50 3.42 1.67
C TYR A 17 9.98 2.10 2.25
N PRO A 18 10.66 1.53 3.26
CA PRO A 18 10.22 0.30 3.92
C PRO A 18 9.04 0.56 4.87
N ILE A 19 7.99 1.21 4.38
CA ILE A 19 6.79 1.60 5.10
C ILE A 19 5.60 0.94 4.41
N VAL A 20 4.86 0.16 5.19
CA VAL A 20 3.65 -0.54 4.75
C VAL A 20 2.45 0.13 5.40
N GLN A 21 1.46 0.51 4.59
CA GLN A 21 0.16 0.93 5.07
C GLN A 21 -0.74 -0.32 5.16
N THR A 22 -1.15 -0.67 6.39
CA THR A 22 -1.93 -1.88 6.68
C THR A 22 -3.37 -1.78 6.18
N ALA A 23 -3.91 -2.86 5.61
CA ALA A 23 -5.33 -2.94 5.28
C ALA A 23 -6.20 -2.78 6.54
N MET A 24 -7.04 -1.75 6.56
CA MET A 24 -7.95 -1.42 7.65
C MET A 24 -9.35 -1.25 7.06
N GLY A 25 -10.30 -2.08 7.49
CA GLY A 25 -11.70 -1.99 7.03
C GLY A 25 -12.24 -0.57 7.19
N TRP A 26 -12.94 -0.08 6.16
CA TRP A 26 -13.51 1.28 6.09
C TRP A 26 -12.53 2.47 6.08
N VAL A 27 -11.24 2.25 6.37
CA VAL A 27 -10.22 3.31 6.40
C VAL A 27 -9.30 3.23 5.19
N SER A 28 -8.88 2.03 4.81
CA SER A 28 -7.98 1.81 3.69
C SER A 28 -8.73 1.76 2.36
N ASP A 29 -9.19 2.92 1.92
CA ASP A 29 -9.82 3.12 0.61
C ASP A 29 -8.77 3.31 -0.50
N ALA A 30 -9.25 3.45 -1.75
CA ALA A 30 -8.39 3.66 -2.90
C ALA A 30 -7.56 4.95 -2.78
N ASN A 31 -8.12 6.02 -2.22
CA ASN A 31 -7.43 7.30 -2.10
C ASN A 31 -6.23 7.20 -1.16
N LEU A 32 -6.38 6.54 0.00
CA LEU A 32 -5.31 6.32 0.95
C LEU A 32 -4.20 5.43 0.37
N VAL A 33 -4.56 4.36 -0.33
CA VAL A 33 -3.59 3.47 -0.99
C VAL A 33 -2.82 4.22 -2.07
N ILE A 34 -3.51 5.00 -2.92
CA ILE A 34 -2.87 5.82 -3.96
C ILE A 34 -1.92 6.84 -3.34
N ALA A 35 -2.38 7.59 -2.32
CA ALA A 35 -1.56 8.58 -1.63
C ALA A 35 -0.29 7.95 -1.02
N THR A 36 -0.42 6.78 -0.40
CA THR A 36 0.72 6.04 0.17
C THR A 36 1.71 5.61 -0.91
N THR A 37 1.23 5.03 -2.00
CA THR A 37 2.07 4.60 -3.13
C THR A 37 2.77 5.78 -3.78
N GLN A 38 2.09 6.90 -4.00
CA GLN A 38 2.67 8.13 -4.53
C GLN A 38 3.72 8.74 -3.60
N ALA A 39 3.50 8.68 -2.28
CA ALA A 39 4.47 9.08 -1.27
C ALA A 39 5.70 8.14 -1.24
N GLY A 40 5.56 6.91 -1.71
CA GLY A 40 6.66 5.95 -1.92
C GLY A 40 6.67 4.78 -0.95
N GLY A 41 5.63 4.62 -0.12
CA GLY A 41 5.38 3.41 0.64
C GLY A 41 4.62 2.37 -0.21
N PHE A 42 4.21 1.27 0.44
CA PHE A 42 3.35 0.26 -0.17
C PHE A 42 2.01 0.20 0.57
N GLY A 43 0.90 0.40 -0.14
CA GLY A 43 -0.45 0.42 0.44
C GLY A 43 -1.28 -0.83 0.11
N PHE A 44 -2.15 -1.23 1.04
CA PHE A 44 -3.08 -2.35 0.88
C PHE A 44 -4.53 -1.88 0.94
N LEU A 45 -5.29 -2.11 -0.13
CA LEU A 45 -6.73 -1.82 -0.16
C LEU A 45 -7.50 -2.78 0.77
N ALA A 46 -8.41 -2.26 1.59
CA ALA A 46 -9.27 -3.08 2.43
C ALA A 46 -10.44 -3.69 1.63
N GLY A 47 -10.14 -4.73 0.84
CA GLY A 47 -11.13 -5.42 0.00
C GLY A 47 -12.24 -6.14 0.77
N ALA A 48 -12.01 -6.53 2.02
CA ALA A 48 -12.97 -7.31 2.81
C ALA A 48 -14.29 -6.58 3.10
N THR A 49 -14.30 -5.24 3.02
CA THR A 49 -15.49 -4.41 3.22
C THR A 49 -16.09 -3.89 1.91
N LEU A 50 -15.52 -4.25 0.76
CA LEU A 50 -16.00 -3.87 -0.56
C LEU A 50 -16.93 -4.94 -1.13
N ALA A 51 -17.91 -4.52 -1.92
CA ALA A 51 -18.66 -5.44 -2.77
C ALA A 51 -17.74 -6.01 -3.86
N ALA A 52 -17.94 -7.27 -4.26
CA ALA A 52 -17.03 -7.96 -5.17
C ALA A 52 -16.90 -7.26 -6.54
N ASP A 53 -17.99 -6.70 -7.04
CA ASP A 53 -18.05 -5.92 -8.28
C ASP A 53 -17.32 -4.57 -8.18
N ALA A 54 -17.17 -4.03 -6.96
CA ALA A 54 -16.40 -2.81 -6.71
C ALA A 54 -14.89 -3.08 -6.55
N LEU A 55 -14.47 -4.34 -6.41
CA LEU A 55 -13.06 -4.71 -6.23
C LEU A 55 -12.29 -4.81 -7.55
N GLU A 56 -12.92 -5.42 -8.55
CA GLU A 56 -12.36 -5.61 -9.89
C GLU A 56 -13.35 -5.02 -10.90
N GLY A 57 -12.98 -3.89 -11.51
CA GLY A 57 -13.72 -3.18 -12.56
C GLY A 57 -12.83 -2.88 -13.75
#